data_AF-A0A2V8E069-F1
#
_entry.id   AF-A0A2V8E069-F1
#
_cell.length_a   1.000
_cell.length_b   1.000
_cell.length_c   1.000
_cell.angle_alpha   90.00
_cell.angle_beta   90.00
_cell.angle_gamma   90.00
#
_symmetry.space_group_name_H-M   'P 1'
#
loop_
_entity.id
_entity.type
_entity.pdbx_description
1 polymer ?
#
loop_
_entity_poly.entity_id
_entity_poly.type
_entity_poly.pdbx_seq_one_letter_code
_entity_poly.pdbx_strand_id
1 'polypeptide(L)'
;ANQFWKFGLLGRDFRYLLIGQQASGRPLWATTSHQGDPAAPDFGHASRIYNVIDSRQMYLQALLSQALRVLGHAREAERSIHFSYEMVALSQSTAKELGYEAALRTDESAKPFVEVSGRKGLGVKIDDLLDLLMEKASAEVVKRNPEFSPDECRYAATQIAVAAIRYFMLKFSRGKLIVFDIEEALSFEGETGPYLQYAVVRANNIFLKLQEREGLTETDVVGALDPRSADELMGEPTARGDGSIERMAEPADEDSALWALVFEASRLDEIVEQVVQSLEFSALAKYAFGLAQMFNAFYHRYPILKEERANRKLWRAAGVAYFRGQLARALDLMGIEVPSRM
;
A
#
# COMPACT_ATOMS: atom_id res chain seq x y z
N ALA A 1 0.06 -26.09 22.88
CA ALA A 1 -1.23 -25.64 23.46
C ALA A 1 -1.85 -24.49 22.66
N ASN A 2 -1.25 -23.29 22.59
CA ASN A 2 -1.89 -22.12 21.93
C ASN A 2 -2.37 -22.38 20.49
N GLN A 3 -1.55 -23.01 19.64
CA GLN A 3 -1.97 -23.31 18.26
C GLN A 3 -3.17 -24.27 18.18
N PHE A 4 -3.27 -25.21 19.11
CA PHE A 4 -4.40 -26.14 19.18
C PHE A 4 -5.68 -25.41 19.60
N TRP A 5 -5.57 -24.46 20.55
CA TRP A 5 -6.68 -23.56 20.90
C TRP A 5 -7.12 -22.72 19.71
N LYS A 6 -6.20 -22.12 18.96
CA LYS A 6 -6.54 -21.33 17.78
C LYS A 6 -7.34 -22.13 16.74
N PHE A 7 -7.10 -23.44 16.61
CA PHE A 7 -7.89 -24.35 15.76
C PHE A 7 -9.14 -24.92 16.44
N GLY A 8 -9.38 -24.62 17.72
CA GLY A 8 -10.52 -25.15 18.47
C GLY A 8 -10.37 -26.60 18.94
N LEU A 9 -9.16 -27.15 18.93
CA LEU A 9 -8.89 -28.57 19.18
C LEU A 9 -8.85 -28.96 20.67
N LEU A 10 -8.86 -27.99 21.58
CA LEU A 10 -8.71 -28.25 23.03
C LEU A 10 -10.04 -28.41 23.77
N GLY A 11 -11.18 -28.07 23.15
CA GLY A 11 -12.48 -28.05 23.82
C GLY A 11 -12.54 -27.14 25.05
N ARG A 12 -11.64 -26.15 25.12
CA ARG A 12 -11.52 -25.16 26.18
C ARG A 12 -11.32 -23.81 25.54
N ASP A 13 -11.88 -22.78 26.16
CA ASP A 13 -11.74 -21.41 25.70
C ASP A 13 -11.42 -20.46 26.86
N PHE A 14 -11.04 -19.23 26.52
CA PHE A 14 -10.82 -18.16 27.50
C PHE A 14 -12.13 -17.45 27.85
N ARG A 15 -12.05 -16.52 28.79
CA ARG A 15 -13.10 -15.52 29.05
C ARG A 15 -12.59 -14.19 28.55
N TYR A 16 -13.49 -13.30 28.17
CA TYR A 16 -13.13 -12.04 27.53
C TYR A 16 -13.78 -10.85 28.21
N LEU A 17 -13.13 -9.69 28.11
CA LEU A 17 -13.71 -8.40 28.47
C LEU A 17 -13.43 -7.37 27.38
N LEU A 18 -14.36 -6.43 27.20
CA LEU A 18 -14.21 -5.32 26.28
C LEU A 18 -13.21 -4.31 26.88
N ILE A 19 -12.11 -4.04 26.17
CA ILE A 19 -11.09 -3.08 26.59
C ILE A 19 -11.14 -1.76 25.83
N GLY A 20 -11.92 -1.68 24.76
CA GLY A 20 -12.09 -0.45 24.00
C GLY A 20 -12.66 -0.67 22.61
N GLN A 21 -12.42 0.30 21.73
CA GLN A 21 -12.79 0.24 20.32
C GLN A 21 -11.58 0.59 19.45
N GLN A 22 -11.45 -0.10 18.32
CA GLN A 22 -10.50 0.22 17.28
C GLN A 22 -10.93 1.51 16.56
N ALA A 23 -10.02 2.16 15.83
CA ALA A 23 -10.34 3.31 14.99
C ALA A 23 -11.45 3.02 13.95
N SER A 24 -11.59 1.75 13.54
CA SER A 24 -12.66 1.27 12.66
C SER A 24 -14.03 1.14 13.34
N GLY A 25 -14.15 1.48 14.63
CA GLY A 25 -15.34 1.29 15.46
C GLY A 25 -15.55 -0.14 15.95
N ARG A 26 -14.70 -1.10 15.54
CA ARG A 26 -14.80 -2.49 15.99
C ARG A 26 -14.40 -2.63 17.47
N PRO A 27 -15.11 -3.43 18.27
CA PRO A 27 -14.77 -3.64 19.67
C PRO A 27 -13.43 -4.38 19.82
N LEU A 28 -12.61 -3.94 20.78
CA LEU A 28 -11.35 -4.58 21.14
C LEU A 28 -11.55 -5.39 22.42
N TRP A 29 -11.22 -6.67 22.36
CA TRP A 29 -11.41 -7.64 23.44
C TRP A 29 -10.07 -8.12 23.99
N ALA A 30 -10.01 -8.41 25.29
CA ALA A 30 -8.86 -9.04 25.94
C ALA A 30 -9.29 -10.26 26.77
N THR A 31 -8.41 -11.25 26.90
CA THR A 31 -8.64 -12.40 27.78
C THR A 31 -8.61 -11.97 29.25
N THR A 32 -9.45 -12.59 30.09
CA THR A 32 -9.52 -12.30 31.53
C THR A 32 -9.64 -13.56 32.38
N SER A 33 -9.08 -13.51 33.59
CA SER A 33 -9.27 -14.55 34.62
C SER A 33 -10.53 -14.34 35.45
N HIS A 34 -11.19 -13.18 35.31
CA HIS A 34 -12.42 -12.83 36.04
C HIS A 34 -13.67 -13.38 35.34
N GLN A 35 -14.84 -12.89 35.73
CA GLN A 35 -16.07 -13.15 34.99
C GLN A 35 -15.95 -12.51 33.60
N GLY A 36 -16.21 -13.31 32.55
CA GLY A 36 -16.22 -12.81 31.19
C GLY A 36 -17.50 -12.03 30.90
N ASP A 37 -17.42 -11.12 29.94
CA ASP A 37 -18.58 -10.46 29.36
C ASP A 37 -19.40 -11.49 28.56
N PRO A 38 -20.69 -11.69 28.87
CA PRO A 38 -21.56 -12.59 28.11
C PRO A 38 -21.76 -12.18 26.64
N ALA A 39 -21.50 -10.92 26.28
CA ALA A 39 -21.59 -10.41 24.92
C ALA A 39 -20.31 -10.60 24.09
N ALA A 40 -19.27 -11.22 24.68
CA ALA A 40 -18.04 -11.50 23.96
C ALA A 40 -18.30 -12.41 22.75
N PRO A 41 -17.69 -12.11 21.58
CA PRO A 41 -17.74 -13.01 20.44
C PRO A 41 -16.94 -14.28 20.73
N ASP A 42 -17.25 -15.33 19.98
CA ASP A 42 -16.47 -16.57 19.99
C ASP A 42 -15.09 -16.33 19.32
N PHE A 43 -14.02 -16.78 19.98
CA PHE A 43 -12.65 -16.63 19.48
C PHE A 43 -11.99 -18.01 19.31
N GLY A 44 -11.00 -18.09 18.42
CA GLY A 44 -10.39 -19.37 18.05
C GLY A 44 -11.09 -20.01 16.86
N HIS A 45 -11.10 -21.35 16.80
CA HIS A 45 -11.76 -22.12 15.73
C HIS A 45 -11.38 -21.73 14.28
N ALA A 46 -10.15 -21.23 14.09
CA ALA A 46 -9.69 -20.71 12.83
C ALA A 46 -9.62 -21.81 11.75
N SER A 47 -10.13 -21.51 10.56
CA SER A 47 -10.01 -22.43 9.42
C SER A 47 -8.59 -22.47 8.86
N ARG A 48 -7.84 -21.36 8.95
CA ARG A 48 -6.42 -21.19 8.60
C ARG A 48 -5.78 -20.22 9.59
N ILE A 49 -4.49 -20.40 9.86
CA ILE A 49 -3.71 -19.54 10.77
C ILE A 49 -2.47 -19.05 10.04
N TYR A 50 -2.27 -17.74 10.02
CA TYR A 50 -1.04 -17.11 9.56
C TYR A 50 -0.27 -16.59 10.77
N ASN A 51 0.87 -17.23 11.06
CA ASN A 51 1.78 -16.81 12.13
C ASN A 51 2.84 -15.89 11.51
N VAL A 52 2.66 -14.56 11.65
CA VAL A 52 3.61 -13.53 11.20
C VAL A 52 4.75 -13.43 12.21
N ILE A 53 5.86 -14.13 11.94
CA ILE A 53 6.96 -14.29 12.91
C ILE A 53 8.29 -14.34 12.17
N ASP A 54 9.31 -13.70 12.74
CA ASP A 54 10.70 -13.70 12.27
C ASP A 54 11.20 -15.11 11.82
N SER A 55 11.94 -15.14 10.72
CA SER A 55 12.46 -16.35 10.08
C SER A 55 13.33 -17.22 11.01
N ARG A 56 13.98 -16.62 12.02
CA ARG A 56 14.77 -17.33 13.03
C ARG A 56 13.94 -18.30 13.88
N GLN A 57 12.61 -18.17 13.89
CA GLN A 57 11.71 -19.11 14.58
C GLN A 57 11.19 -20.24 13.69
N MET A 58 11.71 -20.41 12.47
CA MET A 58 11.27 -21.44 11.52
C MET A 58 11.27 -22.85 12.13
N TYR A 59 12.32 -23.22 12.88
CA TYR A 59 12.40 -24.53 13.51
C TYR A 59 11.28 -24.78 14.54
N LEU A 60 10.97 -23.77 15.37
CA LEU A 60 9.90 -23.86 16.36
C LEU A 60 8.52 -23.97 15.70
N GLN A 61 8.31 -23.27 14.58
CA GLN A 61 7.08 -23.40 13.79
C GLN A 61 6.98 -24.78 13.13
N ALA A 62 8.08 -25.33 12.61
CA ALA A 62 8.11 -26.68 12.04
C ALA A 62 7.79 -27.75 13.10
N LEU A 63 8.34 -27.63 14.31
CA LEU A 63 8.00 -28.51 15.44
C LEU A 63 6.51 -28.46 15.79
N LEU A 64 5.92 -27.26 15.79
CA LEU A 64 4.50 -27.08 16.05
C LEU A 64 3.61 -27.77 15.01
N SER A 65 3.94 -27.61 13.73
CA SER A 65 3.24 -28.29 12.64
C SER A 65 3.42 -29.81 12.71
N GLN A 66 4.61 -30.30 13.09
CA GLN A 66 4.84 -31.72 13.29
C GLN A 66 4.04 -32.28 14.48
N ALA A 67 3.93 -31.54 15.58
CA ALA A 67 3.12 -31.94 16.72
C ALA A 67 1.63 -32.08 16.35
N LEU A 68 1.09 -31.16 15.54
CA LEU A 68 -0.28 -31.29 15.00
C LEU A 68 -0.43 -32.57 14.18
N ARG A 69 0.52 -32.89 13.30
CA ARG A 69 0.49 -34.12 12.49
C ARG A 69 0.53 -35.39 13.34
N VAL A 70 1.43 -35.46 14.31
CA VAL A 70 1.57 -36.64 15.20
C VAL A 70 0.30 -36.89 16.02
N LEU A 71 -0.43 -35.84 16.37
CA LEU A 71 -1.70 -35.93 17.10
C LEU A 71 -2.93 -36.12 16.20
N GLY A 72 -2.75 -36.40 14.90
CA GLY A 72 -3.84 -36.69 13.96
C GLY A 72 -4.48 -35.47 13.29
N HIS A 73 -3.90 -34.28 13.47
CA HIS A 73 -4.41 -33.01 12.93
C HIS A 73 -3.61 -32.56 11.69
N ALA A 74 -3.50 -33.43 10.69
CA ALA A 74 -2.70 -33.17 9.49
C ALA A 74 -3.23 -31.97 8.68
N ARG A 75 -4.56 -31.83 8.58
CA ARG A 75 -5.21 -30.72 7.88
C ARG A 75 -4.91 -29.37 8.54
N GLU A 76 -4.96 -29.32 9.86
CA GLU A 76 -4.64 -28.12 10.65
C GLU A 76 -3.16 -27.79 10.55
N ALA A 77 -2.28 -28.80 10.51
CA ALA A 77 -0.85 -28.59 10.28
C ALA A 77 -0.55 -27.93 8.94
N GLU A 78 -1.22 -28.33 7.85
CA GLU A 78 -1.09 -27.70 6.52
C GLU A 78 -1.64 -26.27 6.50
N ARG A 79 -2.63 -25.99 7.34
CA ARG A 79 -3.29 -24.69 7.43
C ARG A 79 -2.67 -23.77 8.49
N SER A 80 -1.61 -24.23 9.14
CA SER A 80 -0.78 -23.48 10.08
C SER A 80 0.42 -22.90 9.34
N ILE A 81 0.23 -21.73 8.75
CA ILE A 81 1.18 -21.10 7.84
C ILE A 81 2.14 -20.20 8.63
N HIS A 82 3.44 -20.45 8.49
CA HIS A 82 4.48 -19.54 8.97
C HIS A 82 4.68 -18.43 7.93
N PHE A 83 4.09 -17.27 8.18
CA PHE A 83 4.37 -16.06 7.42
C PHE A 83 5.67 -15.48 7.95
N SER A 84 6.80 -16.01 7.45
CA SER A 84 8.13 -15.58 7.89
C SER A 84 8.54 -14.26 7.27
N TYR A 85 9.28 -13.45 8.02
CA TYR A 85 9.96 -12.24 7.53
C TYR A 85 11.40 -12.19 8.08
N GLU A 86 12.30 -11.56 7.35
CA GLU A 86 13.68 -11.29 7.77
C GLU A 86 13.78 -10.04 8.64
N MET A 87 14.91 -9.91 9.33
CA MET A 87 15.15 -8.80 10.25
C MET A 87 15.06 -7.42 9.56
N VAL A 88 14.70 -6.40 10.35
CA VAL A 88 14.82 -4.99 9.99
C VAL A 88 16.02 -4.39 10.75
N ALA A 89 16.88 -3.70 10.01
CA ALA A 89 17.99 -2.91 10.50
C ALA A 89 17.78 -1.43 10.11
N LEU A 90 18.57 -0.53 10.69
CA LEU A 90 18.60 0.88 10.31
C LEU A 90 19.87 1.19 9.53
N SER A 91 19.78 2.13 8.57
CA SER A 91 20.99 2.74 8.01
C SER A 91 21.78 3.48 9.10
N GLN A 92 23.08 3.67 8.91
CA GLN A 92 23.89 4.40 9.88
C GLN A 92 23.43 5.86 10.06
N SER A 93 23.00 6.51 8.98
CA SER A 93 22.41 7.86 8.99
C SER A 93 21.17 7.90 9.89
N THR A 94 20.22 6.99 9.65
CA THR A 94 18.98 6.90 10.44
C THR A 94 19.25 6.59 11.90
N ALA A 95 20.15 5.64 12.18
CA ALA A 95 20.52 5.30 13.55
C ALA A 95 21.14 6.49 14.30
N LYS A 96 21.95 7.30 13.61
CA LYS A 96 22.54 8.53 14.16
C LYS A 96 21.48 9.57 14.48
N GLU A 97 20.55 9.82 13.57
CA GLU A 97 19.47 10.79 13.79
C GLU A 97 18.56 10.43 14.96
N LEU A 98 18.34 9.13 15.17
CA LEU A 98 17.58 8.62 16.31
C LEU A 98 18.39 8.54 17.61
N GLY A 99 19.64 9.03 17.63
CA GLY A 99 20.48 9.08 18.83
C GLY A 99 21.14 7.76 19.23
N TYR A 100 21.20 6.76 18.33
CA TYR A 100 21.83 5.45 18.60
C TYR A 100 23.34 5.43 18.32
N GLU A 101 24.03 6.55 18.56
CA GLU A 101 25.47 6.71 18.30
C GLU A 101 26.35 5.72 19.07
N ALA A 102 25.91 5.25 20.24
CA ALA A 102 26.63 4.24 21.01
C ALA A 102 26.71 2.89 20.29
N ALA A 103 25.69 2.54 19.49
CA ALA A 103 25.69 1.35 18.65
C ALA A 103 26.77 1.44 17.56
N LEU A 104 26.90 2.63 16.97
CA LEU A 104 27.86 2.96 15.92
C LEU A 104 29.32 2.99 16.39
N ARG A 105 29.58 2.99 17.71
CA ARG A 105 30.94 3.01 18.28
C ARG A 105 31.49 1.63 18.63
N THR A 106 30.73 0.56 18.38
CA THR A 106 31.16 -0.82 18.64
C THR A 106 31.88 -1.42 17.41
N ASP A 107 32.37 -2.66 17.49
CA ASP A 107 32.86 -3.41 16.33
C ASP A 107 31.80 -3.56 15.21
N GLU A 108 30.52 -3.27 15.50
CA GLU A 108 29.45 -3.16 14.48
C GLU A 108 29.58 -1.91 13.59
N SER A 109 30.47 -0.96 13.91
CA SER A 109 30.79 0.22 13.07
C SER A 109 31.27 -0.12 11.66
N ALA A 110 31.82 -1.33 11.47
CA ALA A 110 32.23 -1.86 10.17
C ALA A 110 31.04 -2.34 9.31
N LYS A 111 29.87 -2.58 9.91
CA LYS A 111 28.66 -2.98 9.17
C LYS A 111 27.97 -1.74 8.58
N PRO A 112 27.42 -1.81 7.34
CA PRO A 112 26.74 -0.67 6.72
C PRO A 112 25.37 -0.33 7.37
N PHE A 113 24.93 -1.08 8.38
CA PHE A 113 23.64 -0.93 9.07
C PHE A 113 23.76 -1.26 10.56
N VAL A 114 22.81 -0.77 11.35
CA VAL A 114 22.66 -1.06 12.78
C VAL A 114 21.49 -2.01 13.01
N GLU A 115 21.75 -3.14 13.64
CA GLU A 115 20.71 -4.11 13.98
C GLU A 115 19.90 -3.63 15.20
N VAL A 116 18.57 -3.63 15.07
CA VAL A 116 17.70 -3.25 16.18
C VAL A 116 17.60 -4.44 17.15
N SER A 117 18.17 -4.30 18.34
CA SER A 117 18.22 -5.36 19.35
C SER A 117 17.84 -4.85 20.74
N GLY A 118 16.59 -5.11 21.13
CA GLY A 118 16.09 -4.77 22.47
C GLY A 118 16.92 -5.42 23.60
N ARG A 119 17.47 -6.62 23.38
CA ARG A 119 18.30 -7.33 24.38
C ARG A 119 19.65 -6.65 24.66
N LYS A 120 20.17 -5.89 23.68
CA LYS A 120 21.41 -5.11 23.81
C LYS A 120 21.14 -3.66 24.23
N GLY A 121 19.88 -3.28 24.49
CA GLY A 121 19.48 -1.88 24.72
C GLY A 121 19.47 -1.02 23.45
N LEU A 122 19.63 -1.64 22.27
CA LEU A 122 19.64 -1.01 20.95
C LEU A 122 18.27 -1.13 20.28
N GLY A 123 17.20 -0.91 21.04
CA GLY A 123 15.83 -0.98 20.55
C GLY A 123 15.34 0.40 20.12
N VAL A 124 14.93 0.53 18.86
CA VAL A 124 14.29 1.74 18.32
C VAL A 124 12.81 1.69 18.63
N LYS A 125 12.30 2.70 19.33
CA LYS A 125 10.86 2.82 19.55
C LYS A 125 10.21 3.30 18.27
N ILE A 126 9.06 2.71 17.95
CA ILE A 126 8.30 3.12 16.77
C ILE A 126 7.77 4.55 16.93
N ASP A 127 7.45 4.96 18.16
CA ASP A 127 6.99 6.33 18.47
C ASP A 127 8.08 7.36 18.13
N ASP A 128 9.32 7.14 18.60
CA ASP A 128 10.45 8.03 18.30
C ASP A 128 10.74 8.11 16.78
N LEU A 129 10.62 6.98 16.08
CA LEU A 129 10.78 6.94 14.62
C LEU A 129 9.66 7.70 13.89
N LEU A 130 8.41 7.53 14.33
CA LEU A 130 7.26 8.22 13.76
C LEU A 130 7.34 9.73 13.99
N ASP A 131 7.72 10.14 15.19
CA ASP A 131 7.92 11.55 15.54
C ASP A 131 8.95 12.22 14.63
N LEU A 132 10.11 11.57 14.43
CA LEU A 132 11.15 12.06 13.53
C LEU A 132 10.69 12.13 12.06
N LEU A 133 9.97 11.12 11.58
CA LEU A 133 9.42 11.12 10.22
C LEU A 133 8.37 12.21 10.03
N MET A 134 7.48 12.41 11.02
CA MET A 134 6.47 13.46 10.98
C MET A 134 7.10 14.86 11.00
N GLU A 135 8.15 15.07 11.80
CA GLU A 135 8.91 16.32 11.82
C GLU A 135 9.48 16.65 10.44
N LYS A 136 10.19 15.70 9.82
CA LYS A 136 10.78 15.88 8.49
C LYS A 136 9.73 16.05 7.39
N ALA A 137 8.67 15.23 7.42
CA ALA A 137 7.58 15.34 6.45
C ALA A 137 6.88 16.70 6.56
N SER A 138 6.65 17.20 7.78
CA SER A 138 6.02 18.50 8.03
C SER A 138 6.83 19.64 7.40
N ALA A 139 8.16 19.62 7.54
CA ALA A 139 9.03 20.64 6.94
C ALA A 139 8.87 20.71 5.40
N GLU A 140 8.77 19.56 4.73
CA GLU A 140 8.59 19.51 3.27
C GLU A 140 7.16 19.89 2.84
N VAL A 141 6.14 19.49 3.61
CA VAL A 141 4.72 19.86 3.35
C VAL A 141 4.53 21.36 3.45
N VAL A 142 5.03 22.00 4.52
CA VAL A 142 4.93 23.46 4.72
C VAL A 142 5.59 24.23 3.58
N LYS A 143 6.72 23.73 3.09
CA LYS A 143 7.44 24.34 1.96
C LYS A 143 6.64 24.26 0.66
N ARG A 144 5.92 23.16 0.42
CA ARG A 144 5.14 22.93 -0.81
C ARG A 144 3.74 23.54 -0.79
N ASN A 145 3.15 23.69 0.40
CA ASN A 145 1.79 24.19 0.58
C ASN A 145 1.75 25.31 1.64
N PRO A 146 2.25 26.52 1.33
CA PRO A 146 2.29 27.62 2.27
C PRO A 146 0.91 28.07 2.77
N GLU A 147 -0.15 27.68 2.06
CA GLU A 147 -1.53 28.01 2.39
C GLU A 147 -2.18 27.07 3.42
N PHE A 148 -1.57 25.93 3.75
CA PHE A 148 -2.14 24.99 4.71
C PHE A 148 -2.15 25.54 6.13
N SER A 149 -3.23 25.26 6.86
CA SER A 149 -3.28 25.47 8.30
C SER A 149 -2.32 24.51 9.03
N PRO A 150 -1.93 24.83 10.28
CA PRO A 150 -1.08 23.93 11.08
C PRO A 150 -1.65 22.52 11.24
N ASP A 151 -2.97 22.37 11.30
CA ASP A 151 -3.64 21.08 11.44
C ASP A 151 -3.64 20.29 10.12
N GLU A 152 -3.83 20.95 8.98
CA GLU A 152 -3.68 20.33 7.65
C GLU A 152 -2.24 19.86 7.40
N CYS A 153 -1.25 20.69 7.75
CA CYS A 153 0.17 20.31 7.67
C CYS A 153 0.47 19.08 8.53
N ARG A 154 -0.01 19.06 9.77
CA ARG A 154 0.17 17.91 10.68
C ARG A 154 -0.46 16.66 10.11
N TYR A 155 -1.71 16.76 9.65
CA TYR A 155 -2.43 15.63 9.06
C TYR A 155 -1.68 15.07 7.84
N ALA A 156 -1.31 15.91 6.87
CA ALA A 156 -0.57 15.49 5.69
C ALA A 156 0.79 14.86 6.06
N ALA A 157 1.53 15.46 7.01
CA ALA A 157 2.80 14.93 7.47
C ALA A 157 2.67 13.54 8.13
N THR A 158 1.64 13.32 8.96
CA THR A 158 1.33 12.01 9.54
C THR A 158 1.05 10.99 8.44
N GLN A 159 0.23 11.35 7.44
CA GLN A 159 -0.09 10.43 6.34
C GLN A 159 1.13 10.06 5.50
N ILE A 160 2.02 11.02 5.24
CA ILE A 160 3.29 10.82 4.52
C ILE A 160 4.23 9.92 5.34
N ALA A 161 4.37 10.16 6.65
CA ALA A 161 5.21 9.37 7.52
C ALA A 161 4.73 7.90 7.61
N VAL A 162 3.43 7.68 7.77
CA VAL A 162 2.84 6.33 7.80
C VAL A 162 3.03 5.63 6.45
N ALA A 163 2.78 6.33 5.34
CA ALA A 163 3.00 5.79 4.00
C ALA A 163 4.45 5.39 3.76
N ALA A 164 5.39 6.25 4.17
CA ALA A 164 6.83 6.00 4.08
C ALA A 164 7.21 4.69 4.78
N ILE A 165 6.82 4.50 6.05
CA ILE A 165 7.14 3.27 6.80
C ILE A 165 6.48 2.06 6.14
N ARG A 166 5.16 2.12 5.93
CA ARG A 166 4.40 0.95 5.47
C ARG A 166 4.84 0.49 4.09
N TYR A 167 5.00 1.42 3.15
CA TYR A 167 5.50 1.09 1.83
C TYR A 167 6.92 0.52 1.88
N PHE A 168 7.82 1.16 2.66
CA PHE A 168 9.21 0.69 2.78
C PHE A 168 9.29 -0.73 3.34
N MET A 169 8.44 -1.09 4.32
CA MET A 169 8.39 -2.45 4.85
C MET A 169 7.82 -3.47 3.86
N LEU A 170 6.90 -3.05 2.99
CA LEU A 170 6.19 -3.94 2.07
C LEU A 170 6.89 -4.13 0.72
N LYS A 171 7.72 -3.17 0.27
CA LYS A 171 8.36 -3.21 -1.05
C LYS A 171 9.41 -4.32 -1.21
N PHE A 172 9.96 -4.82 -0.11
CA PHE A 172 10.95 -5.91 -0.12
C PHE A 172 10.29 -7.28 0.01
N SER A 173 10.86 -8.28 -0.67
CA SER A 173 10.48 -9.68 -0.46
C SER A 173 10.76 -10.09 0.97
N ARG A 174 9.91 -10.94 1.54
CA ARG A 174 9.95 -11.26 2.99
C ARG A 174 11.28 -11.89 3.45
N GLY A 175 11.97 -12.57 2.54
CA GLY A 175 13.25 -13.22 2.77
C GLY A 175 14.48 -12.29 2.69
N LYS A 176 14.29 -10.97 2.59
CA LYS A 176 15.39 -10.00 2.50
C LYS A 176 15.51 -9.18 3.78
N LEU A 177 16.75 -9.01 4.25
CA LEU A 177 17.10 -8.01 5.27
C LEU A 177 16.66 -6.62 4.76
N ILE A 178 15.86 -5.92 5.56
CA ILE A 178 15.46 -4.54 5.29
C ILE A 178 16.40 -3.62 6.04
N VAL A 179 17.09 -2.74 5.33
CA VAL A 179 17.83 -1.62 5.94
C VAL A 179 16.98 -0.38 5.75
N PHE A 180 16.31 0.06 6.81
CA PHE A 180 15.44 1.22 6.78
C PHE A 180 16.25 2.50 6.79
N ASP A 181 15.97 3.38 5.82
CA ASP A 181 16.57 4.69 5.70
C ASP A 181 15.47 5.76 5.61
N ILE A 182 15.51 6.75 6.50
CA ILE A 182 14.49 7.81 6.59
C ILE A 182 14.47 8.70 5.34
N GLU A 183 15.65 9.06 4.81
CA GLU A 183 15.73 9.94 3.64
C GLU A 183 15.18 9.25 2.39
N GLU A 184 15.53 7.98 2.20
CA GLU A 184 14.97 7.16 1.13
C GLU A 184 13.44 7.00 1.31
N ALA A 185 12.97 6.68 2.51
CA ALA A 185 11.56 6.41 2.76
C ALA A 185 10.66 7.64 2.55
N LEU A 186 11.16 8.84 2.86
CA LEU A 186 10.43 10.10 2.68
C LEU A 186 10.60 10.73 1.29
N SER A 187 11.46 10.18 0.43
CA SER A 187 11.69 10.74 -0.90
C SER A 187 10.39 10.81 -1.72
N PHE A 188 10.20 11.92 -2.44
CA PHE A 188 9.10 12.09 -3.41
C PHE A 188 9.46 11.55 -4.80
N GLU A 189 10.61 10.90 -4.92
CA GLU A 189 11.10 10.23 -6.13
C GLU A 189 11.50 8.80 -5.81
N GLY A 190 11.34 7.89 -6.78
CA GLY A 190 11.68 6.49 -6.62
C GLY A 190 10.60 5.66 -5.93
N GLU A 191 10.95 4.44 -5.53
CA GLU A 191 10.04 3.46 -4.92
C GLU A 191 9.73 3.82 -3.46
N THR A 192 8.79 4.75 -3.26
CA THR A 192 8.39 5.25 -1.93
C THR A 192 6.88 5.40 -1.77
N GLY A 193 6.39 5.36 -0.53
CA GLY A 193 4.99 5.62 -0.20
C GLY A 193 4.52 7.03 -0.56
N PRO A 194 5.29 8.10 -0.22
CA PRO A 194 4.94 9.47 -0.59
C PRO A 194 4.82 9.68 -2.10
N TYR A 195 5.63 9.01 -2.92
CA TYR A 195 5.51 9.06 -4.39
C TYR A 195 4.14 8.54 -4.87
N LEU A 196 3.67 7.43 -4.29
CA LEU A 196 2.37 6.86 -4.64
C LEU A 196 1.20 7.74 -4.19
N GLN A 197 1.24 8.27 -2.96
CA GLN A 197 0.22 9.20 -2.47
C GLN A 197 0.15 10.43 -3.38
N TYR A 198 1.31 10.99 -3.76
CA TYR A 198 1.38 12.14 -4.64
C TYR A 198 0.78 11.87 -6.03
N ALA A 199 0.95 10.67 -6.59
CA ALA A 199 0.30 10.27 -7.84
C ALA A 199 -1.25 10.29 -7.73
N VAL A 200 -1.81 9.80 -6.61
CA VAL A 200 -3.26 9.86 -6.35
C VAL A 200 -3.73 11.29 -6.13
N VAL A 201 -3.02 12.09 -5.33
CA VAL A 201 -3.31 13.53 -5.11
C VAL A 201 -3.31 14.30 -6.42
N ARG A 202 -2.36 14.01 -7.31
CA ARG A 202 -2.30 14.62 -8.64
C ARG A 202 -3.52 14.27 -9.48
N ALA A 203 -3.97 13.03 -9.47
CA ALA A 203 -5.21 12.62 -10.14
C ALA A 203 -6.44 13.32 -9.53
N ASN A 204 -6.54 13.43 -8.20
CA ASN A 204 -7.60 14.21 -7.54
C ASN A 204 -7.63 15.67 -8.00
N ASN A 205 -6.46 16.31 -8.07
CA ASN A 205 -6.34 17.70 -8.51
C ASN A 205 -6.76 17.93 -9.97
N ILE A 206 -6.68 16.91 -10.84
CA ILE A 206 -7.19 17.00 -12.21
C ILE A 206 -8.72 17.15 -12.19
N PHE A 207 -9.42 16.32 -11.41
CA PHE A 207 -10.89 16.39 -11.30
C PHE A 207 -11.36 17.66 -10.60
N LEU A 208 -10.64 18.12 -9.58
CA LEU A 208 -10.92 19.41 -8.94
C LEU A 208 -10.87 20.56 -9.97
N LYS A 209 -9.85 20.57 -10.84
CA LYS A 209 -9.72 21.58 -11.90
C LYS A 209 -10.73 21.41 -13.04
N LEU A 210 -11.13 20.18 -13.39
CA LEU A 210 -12.21 19.94 -14.36
C LEU A 210 -13.54 20.49 -13.85
N GLN A 211 -13.85 20.25 -12.57
CA GLN A 211 -15.04 20.79 -11.92
C GLN A 211 -15.04 22.33 -11.91
N GLU A 212 -13.93 22.95 -11.51
CA GLU A 212 -13.81 24.42 -11.42
C GLU A 212 -13.91 25.12 -12.78
N ARG A 213 -13.32 24.54 -13.84
CA ARG A 213 -13.23 25.18 -15.16
C ARG A 213 -14.38 24.87 -16.08
N GLU A 214 -14.88 23.64 -16.03
CA GLU A 214 -15.80 23.10 -17.02
C GLU A 214 -17.10 22.56 -16.38
N GLY A 215 -17.18 22.56 -15.03
CA GLY A 215 -18.34 22.03 -14.31
C GLY A 215 -18.50 20.51 -14.39
N LEU A 216 -17.49 19.81 -14.92
CA LEU A 216 -17.52 18.37 -15.15
C LEU A 216 -17.10 17.60 -13.89
N THR A 217 -18.03 16.84 -13.33
CA THR A 217 -17.75 15.89 -12.24
C THR A 217 -17.19 14.58 -12.79
N GLU A 218 -16.58 13.77 -11.92
CA GLU A 218 -16.20 12.39 -12.28
C GLU A 218 -17.40 11.55 -12.72
N THR A 219 -18.57 11.75 -12.10
CA THR A 219 -19.82 11.07 -12.48
C THR A 219 -20.27 11.47 -13.88
N ASP A 220 -20.13 12.75 -14.25
CA ASP A 220 -20.43 13.23 -15.61
C ASP A 220 -19.48 12.60 -16.64
N VAL A 221 -18.19 12.51 -16.31
CA VAL A 221 -17.17 11.90 -17.18
C VAL A 221 -17.48 10.43 -17.44
N VAL A 222 -17.76 9.66 -16.39
CA VAL A 222 -18.05 8.22 -16.52
C VAL A 222 -19.39 8.00 -17.21
N GLY A 223 -20.43 8.78 -16.86
CA GLY A 223 -21.75 8.68 -17.49
C GLY A 223 -21.73 9.05 -18.98
N ALA A 224 -20.86 9.97 -19.39
CA ALA A 224 -20.70 10.36 -20.79
C ALA A 224 -20.08 9.26 -21.68
N LEU A 225 -19.48 8.21 -21.09
CA LEU A 225 -18.90 7.09 -21.82
C LEU A 225 -19.90 5.95 -22.10
N ASP A 226 -20.96 5.82 -21.33
CA ASP A 226 -21.95 4.74 -21.44
C ASP A 226 -22.60 4.60 -22.85
N PRO A 227 -22.79 5.67 -23.64
CA PRO A 227 -23.25 5.54 -25.03
C PRO A 227 -22.13 5.52 -26.09
N ARG A 228 -20.85 5.68 -25.73
CA ARG A 228 -19.75 5.89 -26.70
C ARG A 228 -18.94 4.62 -26.89
N SER A 229 -18.74 4.19 -28.14
CA SER A 229 -17.86 3.06 -28.43
C SER A 229 -16.39 3.44 -28.23
N ALA A 230 -15.57 2.51 -27.73
CA ALA A 230 -14.12 2.68 -27.67
C ALA A 230 -13.49 2.99 -29.05
N ASP A 231 -14.18 2.64 -30.14
CA ASP A 231 -13.79 2.99 -31.51
C ASP A 231 -13.73 4.52 -31.75
N GLU A 232 -14.42 5.33 -30.94
CA GLU A 232 -14.32 6.80 -31.00
C GLU A 232 -12.94 7.33 -30.59
N LEU A 233 -12.14 6.54 -29.85
CA LEU A 233 -10.73 6.86 -29.57
C LEU A 233 -9.86 6.67 -30.81
N MET A 234 -10.14 5.60 -31.56
CA MET A 234 -9.32 5.10 -32.66
C MET A 234 -9.47 5.93 -33.95
N GLY A 235 -10.32 6.97 -33.91
CA GLY A 235 -10.69 7.78 -35.07
C GLY A 235 -11.75 7.10 -35.94
N GLU A 236 -12.64 7.89 -36.53
CA GLU A 236 -13.57 7.35 -37.53
C GLU A 236 -12.78 6.88 -38.77
N PRO A 237 -13.11 5.70 -39.35
CA PRO A 237 -12.55 5.31 -40.64
C PRO A 237 -13.00 6.33 -41.68
N THR A 238 -12.06 7.13 -42.18
CA THR A 238 -12.29 8.04 -43.31
C THR A 238 -12.58 7.20 -44.54
N ALA A 239 -13.84 7.15 -44.97
CA ALA A 239 -14.20 6.61 -46.27
C ALA A 239 -13.54 7.49 -47.34
N ARG A 240 -12.63 6.92 -48.13
CA ARG A 240 -12.21 7.58 -49.36
C ARG A 240 -13.40 7.65 -50.30
N GLY A 241 -13.50 8.73 -51.08
CA GLY A 241 -14.57 8.93 -52.07
C GLY A 241 -14.68 7.84 -53.16
N ASP A 242 -13.83 6.81 -53.12
CA ASP A 242 -13.81 5.64 -54.00
C ASP A 242 -14.43 4.37 -53.37
N GLY A 243 -14.93 4.44 -52.14
CA GLY A 243 -15.54 3.30 -51.45
C GLY A 243 -14.54 2.33 -50.79
N SER A 244 -13.24 2.66 -50.76
CA SER A 244 -12.26 1.93 -49.96
C SER A 244 -12.24 2.43 -48.51
N ILE A 245 -12.26 1.48 -47.56
CA ILE A 245 -12.05 1.76 -46.14
C ILE A 245 -10.54 1.94 -45.95
N GLU A 246 -10.10 3.14 -45.55
CA GLU A 246 -8.73 3.30 -45.05
C GLU A 246 -8.55 2.33 -43.88
N ARG A 247 -7.55 1.43 -43.98
CA ARG A 247 -7.13 0.56 -42.87
C ARG A 247 -7.10 1.40 -41.60
N MET A 248 -7.72 0.89 -40.52
CA MET A 248 -7.60 1.44 -39.16
C MET A 248 -6.20 2.01 -39.02
N ALA A 249 -6.11 3.34 -38.86
CA ALA A 249 -4.83 3.98 -38.61
C ALA A 249 -4.17 3.22 -37.44
N GLU A 250 -2.85 3.04 -37.49
CA GLU A 250 -2.15 2.56 -36.30
C GLU A 250 -2.61 3.43 -35.12
N PRO A 251 -3.03 2.81 -33.99
CA PRO A 251 -3.51 3.58 -32.86
C PRO A 251 -2.49 4.65 -32.55
N ALA A 252 -2.93 5.89 -32.39
CA ALA A 252 -2.00 6.96 -32.08
C ALA A 252 -1.19 6.56 -30.84
N ASP A 253 0.09 6.93 -30.77
CA ASP A 253 0.96 6.67 -29.61
C ASP A 253 0.24 6.94 -28.27
N GLU A 254 -0.62 7.95 -28.27
CA GLU A 254 -1.49 8.34 -27.17
C GLU A 254 -2.54 7.29 -26.79
N ASP A 255 -3.31 6.80 -27.76
CA ASP A 255 -4.40 5.84 -27.51
C ASP A 255 -3.81 4.57 -26.93
N SER A 256 -2.67 4.13 -27.49
CA SER A 256 -1.88 3.02 -26.96
C SER A 256 -1.41 3.28 -25.52
N ALA A 257 -0.97 4.50 -25.19
CA ALA A 257 -0.52 4.84 -23.84
C ALA A 257 -1.69 4.88 -22.82
N LEU A 258 -2.85 5.41 -23.20
CA LEU A 258 -4.04 5.42 -22.36
C LEU A 258 -4.52 3.98 -22.10
N TRP A 259 -4.64 3.17 -23.14
CA TRP A 259 -5.05 1.77 -23.01
C TRP A 259 -4.05 0.94 -22.22
N ALA A 260 -2.74 1.19 -22.37
CA ALA A 260 -1.73 0.55 -21.53
C ALA A 260 -1.91 0.90 -20.05
N LEU A 261 -2.18 2.17 -19.73
CA LEU A 261 -2.47 2.60 -18.35
C LEU A 261 -3.72 1.92 -17.78
N VAL A 262 -4.82 1.91 -18.55
CA VAL A 262 -6.08 1.28 -18.14
C VAL A 262 -5.91 -0.23 -17.98
N PHE A 263 -5.21 -0.88 -18.91
CA PHE A 263 -4.92 -2.31 -18.84
C PHE A 263 -4.12 -2.64 -17.58
N GLU A 264 -3.01 -1.95 -17.32
CA GLU A 264 -2.24 -2.21 -16.09
C GLU A 264 -3.06 -1.91 -14.83
N ALA A 265 -3.85 -0.82 -14.82
CA ALA A 265 -4.75 -0.51 -13.72
C ALA A 265 -5.78 -1.63 -13.46
N SER A 266 -6.21 -2.36 -14.50
CA SER A 266 -7.19 -3.46 -14.37
C SER A 266 -6.61 -4.72 -13.73
N ARG A 267 -5.29 -4.85 -13.66
CA ARG A 267 -4.61 -6.06 -13.14
C ARG A 267 -4.56 -6.15 -11.62
N LEU A 268 -5.10 -5.17 -10.89
CA LEU A 268 -5.05 -5.19 -9.42
C LEU A 268 -5.56 -6.50 -8.82
N ASP A 269 -6.69 -7.02 -9.31
CA ASP A 269 -7.29 -8.26 -8.78
C ASP A 269 -6.38 -9.48 -9.01
N GLU A 270 -5.78 -9.60 -10.21
CA GLU A 270 -4.77 -10.62 -10.54
C GLU A 270 -3.56 -10.53 -9.59
N ILE A 271 -3.05 -9.32 -9.35
CA ILE A 271 -1.91 -9.10 -8.46
C ILE A 271 -2.26 -9.44 -7.02
N VAL A 272 -3.46 -9.10 -6.56
CA VAL A 272 -3.93 -9.45 -5.21
C VAL A 272 -4.04 -10.97 -5.05
N GLU A 273 -4.59 -11.68 -6.04
CA GLU A 273 -4.62 -13.14 -6.03
C GLU A 273 -3.22 -13.74 -5.96
N GLN A 274 -2.28 -13.22 -6.76
CA GLN A 274 -0.88 -13.63 -6.71
C GLN A 274 -0.26 -13.41 -5.33
N VAL A 275 -0.52 -12.26 -4.69
CA VAL A 275 -0.02 -11.94 -3.34
C VAL A 275 -0.62 -12.88 -2.29
N VAL A 276 -1.92 -13.19 -2.36
CA VAL A 276 -2.57 -14.12 -1.42
C VAL A 276 -2.02 -15.54 -1.57
N GLN A 277 -1.72 -15.98 -2.80
CA GLN A 277 -1.16 -17.30 -3.06
C GLN A 277 0.31 -17.42 -2.64
N SER A 278 1.12 -16.42 -3.00
CA SER A 278 2.58 -16.43 -2.76
C SER A 278 2.97 -15.92 -1.37
N LEU A 279 2.08 -15.17 -0.72
CA LEU A 279 2.33 -14.40 0.50
C LEU A 279 3.40 -13.31 0.33
N GLU A 280 3.72 -12.91 -0.90
CA GLU A 280 4.72 -11.88 -1.22
C GLU A 280 4.08 -10.51 -1.48
N PHE A 281 3.87 -9.73 -0.43
CA PHE A 281 3.32 -8.37 -0.53
C PHE A 281 4.14 -7.41 -1.41
N SER A 282 5.44 -7.68 -1.59
CA SER A 282 6.29 -6.90 -2.50
C SER A 282 5.79 -6.85 -3.95
N ALA A 283 4.99 -7.83 -4.38
CA ALA A 283 4.35 -7.79 -5.69
C ALA A 283 3.32 -6.65 -5.80
N LEU A 284 2.49 -6.44 -4.77
CA LEU A 284 1.53 -5.34 -4.72
C LEU A 284 2.22 -3.97 -4.69
N ALA A 285 3.29 -3.84 -3.91
CA ALA A 285 4.07 -2.59 -3.84
C ALA A 285 4.68 -2.22 -5.19
N LYS A 286 5.32 -3.20 -5.87
CA LYS A 286 5.90 -3.02 -7.20
C LYS A 286 4.86 -2.69 -8.26
N TYR A 287 3.71 -3.37 -8.21
CA TYR A 287 2.57 -3.05 -9.07
C TYR A 287 2.12 -1.61 -8.88
N ALA A 288 1.87 -1.19 -7.63
CA ALA A 288 1.42 0.17 -7.33
C ALA A 288 2.43 1.22 -7.82
N PHE A 289 3.73 0.97 -7.65
CA PHE A 289 4.79 1.83 -8.17
C PHE A 289 4.85 1.89 -9.69
N GLY A 290 4.84 0.74 -10.38
CA GLY A 290 4.82 0.70 -11.84
C GLY A 290 3.60 1.43 -12.41
N LEU A 291 2.42 1.22 -11.81
CA LEU A 291 1.19 1.90 -12.19
C LEU A 291 1.30 3.43 -12.00
N ALA A 292 1.84 3.90 -10.88
CA ALA A 292 2.08 5.32 -10.63
C ALA A 292 3.09 5.93 -11.62
N GLN A 293 4.14 5.20 -11.99
CA GLN A 293 5.10 5.63 -13.02
C GLN A 293 4.43 5.77 -14.39
N MET A 294 3.59 4.80 -14.78
CA MET A 294 2.85 4.86 -16.05
C MET A 294 1.92 6.07 -16.09
N PHE A 295 1.18 6.34 -15.01
CA PHE A 295 0.33 7.53 -14.93
C PHE A 295 1.14 8.82 -15.01
N ASN A 296 2.25 8.92 -14.30
CA ASN A 296 3.09 10.11 -14.34
C ASN A 296 3.65 10.36 -15.74
N ALA A 297 4.13 9.32 -16.44
CA ALA A 297 4.58 9.42 -17.82
C ALA A 297 3.44 9.86 -18.76
N PHE A 298 2.24 9.26 -18.62
CA PHE A 298 1.05 9.63 -19.38
C PHE A 298 0.67 11.10 -19.16
N TYR A 299 0.59 11.55 -17.90
CA TYR A 299 0.21 12.91 -17.53
C TYR A 299 1.16 13.97 -18.09
N HIS A 300 2.47 13.69 -18.09
CA HIS A 300 3.47 14.63 -18.62
C HIS A 300 3.44 14.72 -20.15
N ARG A 301 3.09 13.63 -20.84
CA ARG A 301 3.06 13.59 -22.32
C ARG A 301 1.73 14.06 -22.91
N TYR A 302 0.60 13.84 -22.22
CA TYR A 302 -0.75 14.06 -22.74
C TYR A 302 -1.57 14.99 -21.83
N PRO A 303 -1.66 16.30 -22.11
CA PRO A 303 -2.35 17.26 -21.27
C PRO A 303 -3.87 17.01 -21.19
N ILE A 304 -4.42 16.72 -20.02
CA ILE A 304 -5.87 16.44 -19.89
C ILE A 304 -6.69 17.72 -19.95
N LEU A 305 -6.38 18.70 -19.10
CA LEU A 305 -7.16 19.95 -18.96
C LEU A 305 -7.10 20.85 -20.20
N LYS A 306 -6.05 20.73 -21.00
CA LYS A 306 -5.83 21.57 -22.19
C LYS A 306 -6.20 20.86 -23.50
N GLU A 307 -6.76 19.66 -23.43
CA GLU A 307 -7.19 18.93 -24.62
C GLU A 307 -8.39 19.63 -25.26
N GLU A 308 -8.27 19.98 -26.53
CA GLU A 308 -9.32 20.71 -27.26
C GLU A 308 -10.45 19.78 -27.70
N ARG A 309 -10.13 18.52 -28.02
CA ARG A 309 -11.14 17.54 -28.45
C ARG A 309 -11.90 17.00 -27.25
N ALA A 310 -13.17 17.40 -27.13
CA ALA A 310 -14.04 16.99 -26.03
C ALA A 310 -14.06 15.47 -25.78
N ASN A 311 -14.15 14.67 -26.85
CA ASN A 311 -14.14 13.20 -26.74
C ASN A 311 -12.83 12.68 -26.15
N ARG A 312 -11.68 13.15 -26.63
CA ARG A 312 -10.37 12.74 -26.09
C ARG A 312 -10.21 13.17 -24.64
N LYS A 313 -10.61 14.40 -24.31
CA LYS A 313 -10.57 14.89 -22.92
C LYS A 313 -11.35 13.97 -21.99
N LEU A 314 -12.58 13.59 -22.38
CA LEU A 314 -13.44 12.70 -21.59
C LEU A 314 -12.79 11.34 -21.37
N TRP A 315 -12.26 10.73 -22.43
CA TRP A 315 -11.57 9.44 -22.32
C TRP A 315 -10.30 9.48 -21.49
N ARG A 316 -9.47 10.54 -21.64
CA ARG A 316 -8.29 10.74 -20.78
C ARG A 316 -8.72 10.90 -19.32
N ALA A 317 -9.74 11.71 -19.05
CA ALA A 317 -10.26 11.90 -17.70
C ALA A 317 -10.77 10.57 -17.12
N ALA A 318 -11.52 9.78 -17.88
CA ALA A 318 -12.01 8.48 -17.43
C ALA A 318 -10.88 7.47 -17.12
N GLY A 319 -9.85 7.40 -17.97
CA GLY A 319 -8.68 6.57 -17.68
C GLY A 319 -7.96 6.99 -16.40
N VAL A 320 -7.89 8.30 -16.12
CA VAL A 320 -7.36 8.83 -14.86
C VAL A 320 -8.26 8.50 -13.66
N ALA A 321 -9.58 8.57 -13.80
CA ALA A 321 -10.52 8.13 -12.74
C ALA A 321 -10.28 6.66 -12.39
N TYR A 322 -10.18 5.80 -13.42
CA TYR A 322 -9.95 4.37 -13.25
C TYR A 322 -8.60 4.09 -12.59
N PHE A 323 -7.51 4.65 -13.12
CA PHE A 323 -6.18 4.59 -12.51
C PHE A 323 -6.22 5.00 -11.03
N ARG A 324 -6.84 6.14 -10.72
CA ARG A 324 -6.91 6.69 -9.38
C ARG A 324 -7.61 5.73 -8.43
N GLY A 325 -8.76 5.18 -8.84
CA GLY A 325 -9.50 4.20 -8.05
C GLY A 325 -8.68 2.93 -7.78
N GLN A 326 -7.96 2.43 -8.79
CA GLN A 326 -7.11 1.24 -8.67
C GLN A 326 -5.91 1.48 -7.74
N LEU A 327 -5.19 2.58 -7.92
CA LEU A 327 -4.05 2.91 -7.07
C LEU A 327 -4.49 3.20 -5.63
N ALA A 328 -5.61 3.89 -5.42
CA ALA A 328 -6.15 4.13 -4.07
C ALA A 328 -6.52 2.82 -3.37
N ARG A 329 -7.13 1.85 -4.07
CA ARG A 329 -7.40 0.51 -3.52
C ARG A 329 -6.11 -0.25 -3.22
N ALA A 330 -5.10 -0.16 -4.08
CA ALA A 330 -3.81 -0.78 -3.83
C ALA A 330 -3.12 -0.20 -2.57
N LEU A 331 -3.20 1.12 -2.38
CA LEU A 331 -2.71 1.80 -1.18
C LEU A 331 -3.49 1.39 0.08
N ASP A 332 -4.82 1.33 0.01
CA ASP A 332 -5.68 0.88 1.11
C ASP A 332 -5.36 -0.56 1.54
N LEU A 333 -5.13 -1.47 0.60
CA LEU A 333 -4.68 -2.85 0.87
C LEU A 333 -3.31 -2.91 1.56
N MET A 334 -2.46 -1.92 1.32
CA MET A 334 -1.19 -1.74 2.04
C MET A 334 -1.37 -1.00 3.38
N GLY A 335 -2.57 -0.54 3.71
CA GLY A 335 -2.90 0.30 4.86
C GLY A 335 -2.30 1.70 4.78
N ILE A 336 -2.16 2.22 3.55
CA ILE A 336 -1.67 3.57 3.26
C ILE A 336 -2.87 4.44 2.89
N GLU A 337 -3.17 5.39 3.76
CA GLU A 337 -4.17 6.42 3.48
C GLU A 337 -3.60 7.48 2.53
N VAL A 338 -4.48 8.14 1.77
CA VAL A 338 -4.08 9.20 0.84
C VAL A 338 -4.65 10.54 1.37
N PRO A 339 -3.80 11.53 1.66
CA PRO A 339 -4.27 12.86 2.02
C PRO A 339 -5.01 13.52 0.85
N SER A 340 -5.92 14.45 1.13
CA SER A 340 -6.64 15.18 0.08
C SER A 340 -5.72 16.07 -0.77
N ARG A 341 -4.64 16.59 -0.18
CA ARG A 341 -3.63 17.45 -0.79
C ARG A 341 -2.25 17.15 -0.21
N MET A 342 -1.18 17.35 -0.99
CA MET A 342 0.25 17.11 -0.65
C MET A 342 1.16 18.11 -1.30
#